data_AF-A0A961HHL2-F1
#
_entry.id   AF-A0A961HHL2-F1
#
_cell.length_a   1.000
_cell.length_b   1.000
_cell.length_c   1.000
_cell.angle_alpha   90.00
_cell.angle_beta   90.00
_cell.angle_gamma   90.00
#
_symmetry.space_group_name_H-M   'P 1'
#
loop_
_entity.id
_entity.type
_entity.pdbx_description
1 polymer ?
#
loop_
_entity_poly.entity_id
_entity_poly.type
_entity_poly.pdbx_seq_one_letter_code
_entity_poly.pdbx_strand_id
1 'polypeptide(L)'
;SNIQDWIAEARIEIEMVRLLTLKAAYMMDTVGNKKAATEIAAIKVAAPNTALKIVDRAIQVFGGMGVTDDVPLATFYAHLRTLRLADGPDEVHKRAIARRELRPYVKAQAETVPGVSDDVLSARF
;
A
#
# COMPACT_ATOMS: atom_id res chain seq x y z
N SER A 1 -20.88 7.60 10.52
CA SER A 1 -20.28 6.36 11.04
C SER A 1 -20.28 6.39 12.55
N ASN A 2 -20.55 5.26 13.18
CA ASN A 2 -20.45 5.06 14.63
C ASN A 2 -19.19 4.23 14.99
N ILE A 3 -18.94 3.99 16.28
CA ILE A 3 -17.75 3.23 16.74
C ILE A 3 -17.79 1.77 16.25
N GLN A 4 -18.97 1.15 16.16
CA GLN A 4 -19.12 -0.23 15.70
C GLN A 4 -18.71 -0.37 14.24
N ASP A 5 -19.07 0.61 13.40
CA ASP A 5 -18.65 0.67 11.99
C ASP A 5 -17.12 0.69 11.88
N TRP A 6 -16.44 1.50 12.70
CA TRP A 6 -14.98 1.58 12.69
C TRP A 6 -14.30 0.29 13.12
N ILE A 7 -14.86 -0.41 14.10
CA ILE A 7 -14.36 -1.72 14.52
C ILE A 7 -14.53 -2.75 13.39
N ALA A 8 -15.70 -2.76 12.73
CA ALA A 8 -15.96 -3.64 11.61
C ALA A 8 -15.02 -3.36 10.42
N GLU A 9 -14.85 -2.10 10.05
CA GLU A 9 -13.91 -1.68 9.00
C GLU A 9 -12.47 -2.08 9.34
N ALA A 10 -12.02 -1.83 10.58
CA ALA A 10 -10.67 -2.20 11.01
C ALA A 10 -10.44 -3.71 10.89
N ARG A 11 -11.42 -4.54 11.29
CA ARG A 11 -11.34 -6.00 11.16
C ARG A 11 -11.17 -6.43 9.71
N ILE A 12 -11.95 -5.86 8.80
CA ILE A 12 -11.91 -6.17 7.36
C ILE A 12 -10.58 -5.73 6.76
N GLU A 13 -10.15 -4.50 7.04
CA GLU A 13 -8.91 -3.95 6.49
C GLU A 13 -7.66 -4.69 6.98
N ILE A 14 -7.62 -5.07 8.26
CA ILE A 14 -6.54 -5.90 8.81
C ILE A 14 -6.44 -7.24 8.07
N GLU A 15 -7.57 -7.87 7.75
CA GLU A 15 -7.55 -9.14 7.01
C GLU A 15 -7.04 -8.96 5.58
N MET A 16 -7.49 -7.91 4.88
CA MET A 16 -7.01 -7.60 3.53
C MET A 16 -5.49 -7.38 3.49
N VAL A 17 -4.94 -6.58 4.41
CA VAL A 17 -3.49 -6.33 4.42
C VAL A 17 -2.69 -7.54 4.91
N ARG A 18 -3.24 -8.35 5.83
CA ARG A 18 -2.63 -9.62 6.26
C ARG A 18 -2.48 -10.58 5.09
N LEU A 19 -3.55 -10.79 4.33
CA LEU A 19 -3.52 -11.68 3.17
C LEU A 19 -2.60 -11.15 2.07
N LEU A 20 -2.57 -9.83 1.83
CA LEU A 20 -1.62 -9.24 0.88
C LEU A 20 -0.16 -9.40 1.34
N THR A 21 0.11 -9.31 2.65
CA THR A 21 1.44 -9.58 3.22
C THR A 21 1.86 -11.02 2.96
N LEU A 22 0.97 -11.97 3.26
CA LEU A 22 1.24 -13.40 3.04
C LEU A 22 1.40 -13.72 1.55
N LYS A 23 0.63 -13.08 0.66
CA LYS A 23 0.81 -13.19 -0.78
C LYS A 23 2.20 -12.69 -1.19
N ALA A 24 2.65 -11.54 -0.69
CA ALA A 24 3.97 -11.01 -1.00
C ALA A 24 5.08 -11.97 -0.55
N ALA A 25 4.98 -12.50 0.67
CA ALA A 25 5.91 -13.50 1.20
C ALA A 25 5.93 -14.78 0.32
N TYR A 26 4.76 -15.33 0.01
CA TYR A 26 4.65 -16.51 -0.85
C TYR A 26 5.27 -16.29 -2.23
N MET A 27 5.07 -15.11 -2.83
CA MET A 27 5.68 -14.75 -4.12
C MET A 27 7.20 -14.62 -4.02
N MET A 28 7.72 -14.07 -2.92
CA MET A 28 9.16 -14.02 -2.66
C MET A 28 9.76 -15.42 -2.59
N ASP A 29 9.11 -16.35 -1.89
CA ASP A 29 9.58 -17.71 -1.70
C ASP A 29 9.53 -18.55 -2.99
N THR A 30 8.50 -18.34 -3.83
CA THR A 30 8.24 -19.21 -4.99
C THR A 30 8.81 -18.70 -6.31
N VAL A 31 8.85 -17.37 -6.51
CA VAL A 31 9.31 -16.77 -7.78
C VAL A 31 10.43 -15.76 -7.61
N GLY A 32 10.85 -15.50 -6.37
CA GLY A 32 11.93 -14.58 -6.03
C GLY A 32 11.53 -13.11 -6.06
N ASN A 33 12.30 -12.29 -5.33
CA ASN A 33 11.99 -10.88 -5.07
C ASN A 33 11.80 -10.01 -6.33
N LYS A 34 12.53 -10.31 -7.42
CA LYS A 34 12.41 -9.53 -8.67
C LYS A 34 11.03 -9.68 -9.31
N LYS A 35 10.46 -10.89 -9.30
CA LYS A 35 9.13 -11.16 -9.85
C LYS A 35 8.03 -10.75 -8.88
N ALA A 36 8.27 -10.85 -7.57
CA ALA A 36 7.35 -10.41 -6.51
C ALA A 36 7.33 -8.88 -6.28
N ALA A 37 8.05 -8.10 -7.08
CA ALA A 37 8.29 -6.68 -6.80
C ALA A 37 7.00 -5.82 -6.78
N THR A 38 5.94 -6.23 -7.48
CA THR A 38 4.64 -5.54 -7.44
C THR A 38 3.95 -5.77 -6.10
N GLU A 39 3.87 -7.02 -5.63
CA GLU A 39 3.26 -7.38 -4.35
C GLU A 39 4.01 -6.76 -3.16
N ILE A 40 5.35 -6.76 -3.18
CA ILE A 40 6.20 -6.14 -2.15
C ILE A 40 5.92 -4.63 -2.07
N ALA A 41 5.89 -3.95 -3.22
CA ALA A 41 5.58 -2.52 -3.27
C ALA A 41 4.13 -2.24 -2.81
N ALA A 42 3.18 -3.10 -3.19
CA ALA A 42 1.79 -2.95 -2.82
C ALA A 42 1.60 -3.03 -1.30
N ILE A 43 2.18 -4.04 -0.64
CA ILE A 43 2.05 -4.16 0.82
C ILE A 43 2.79 -3.05 1.57
N LYS A 44 3.94 -2.60 1.06
CA LYS A 44 4.70 -1.49 1.62
C LYS A 44 3.90 -0.18 1.66
N VAL A 45 2.99 0.02 0.70
CA VAL A 45 2.07 1.16 0.68
C VAL A 45 0.82 0.88 1.50
N ALA A 46 0.20 -0.29 1.35
CA ALA A 46 -1.11 -0.57 1.94
C ALA A 46 -1.03 -0.68 3.47
N ALA A 47 -0.06 -1.42 4.01
CA ALA A 47 -0.02 -1.73 5.44
C ALA A 47 0.13 -0.48 6.34
N PRO A 48 1.07 0.46 6.09
CA PRO A 48 1.17 1.66 6.91
C PRO A 48 -0.06 2.57 6.80
N ASN A 49 -0.66 2.68 5.61
CA ASN A 49 -1.85 3.52 5.40
C ASN A 49 -3.09 2.97 6.14
N THR A 50 -3.31 1.65 6.08
CA THR A 50 -4.36 0.98 6.85
C THR A 50 -4.13 1.12 8.35
N ALA A 51 -2.91 0.87 8.83
CA ALA A 51 -2.58 0.96 10.24
C ALA A 51 -2.77 2.39 10.77
N LEU A 52 -2.35 3.42 10.03
CA LEU A 52 -2.58 4.83 10.39
C LEU A 52 -4.07 5.14 10.53
N LYS A 53 -4.90 4.72 9.56
CA LYS A 53 -6.36 4.93 9.61
C LYS A 53 -6.97 4.30 10.86
N ILE A 54 -6.55 3.09 11.22
CA ILE A 54 -7.07 2.37 12.39
C ILE A 54 -6.60 3.04 13.69
N VAL A 55 -5.31 3.41 13.80
CA VAL A 55 -4.77 4.07 14.98
C VAL A 55 -5.39 5.46 15.18
N ASP A 56 -5.59 6.22 14.11
CA ASP A 56 -6.27 7.54 14.19
C ASP A 56 -7.70 7.42 14.74
N ARG A 57 -8.45 6.42 14.27
CA ARG A 57 -9.78 6.11 14.84
C ARG A 57 -9.71 5.67 16.29
N ALA A 58 -8.69 4.90 16.68
CA ALA A 58 -8.48 4.52 18.07
C ALA A 58 -8.20 5.75 18.93
N ILE A 59 -7.37 6.70 18.47
CA ILE A 59 -7.15 7.99 19.15
C ILE A 59 -8.49 8.70 19.36
N GLN A 60 -9.32 8.77 18.31
CA GLN A 60 -10.63 9.41 18.39
C GLN A 60 -11.58 8.75 19.41
N VAL A 61 -11.55 7.42 19.54
CA VAL A 61 -12.34 6.67 20.53
C VAL A 61 -11.87 6.96 21.97
N PHE A 62 -10.57 7.13 22.16
CA PHE A 62 -9.96 7.44 23.46
C PHE A 62 -10.06 8.93 23.84
N GLY A 63 -10.52 9.80 22.93
CA GLY A 63 -10.63 11.23 23.16
C GLY A 63 -9.28 11.88 23.49
N GLY A 64 -9.26 12.81 24.44
CA GLY A 64 -8.04 13.51 24.83
C GLY A 64 -6.93 12.58 25.35
N MET A 65 -7.29 11.44 25.96
CA MET A 65 -6.32 10.44 26.41
C MET A 65 -5.57 9.79 25.24
N GLY A 66 -6.17 9.72 24.04
CA GLY A 66 -5.54 9.11 22.87
C GLY A 66 -4.28 9.82 22.38
N VAL A 67 -4.05 11.06 22.83
CA VAL A 67 -2.86 11.86 22.48
C VAL A 67 -1.91 12.10 23.65
N THR A 68 -2.15 11.47 24.80
CA THR A 68 -1.23 11.51 25.96
C THR A 68 -0.33 10.28 25.99
N ASP A 69 0.61 10.25 26.93
CA ASP A 69 1.46 9.08 27.20
C ASP A 69 0.75 8.00 28.05
N ASP A 70 -0.51 8.20 28.43
CA ASP A 70 -1.29 7.22 29.19
C ASP A 70 -1.62 5.98 28.34
N VAL A 71 -1.65 6.13 27.01
CA VAL A 71 -1.81 5.04 26.04
C VAL A 71 -0.83 5.23 24.88
N PRO A 72 -0.35 4.14 24.25
CA PRO A 72 0.74 4.23 23.26
C PRO A 72 0.29 4.73 21.88
N LEU A 73 -0.94 5.23 21.73
CA LEU A 73 -1.56 5.50 20.43
C LEU A 73 -0.85 6.63 19.66
N ALA A 74 -0.44 7.71 20.34
CA ALA A 74 0.31 8.81 19.73
C ALA A 74 1.68 8.33 19.18
N THR A 75 2.40 7.51 19.96
CA THR A 75 3.67 6.91 19.54
C THR A 75 3.46 5.98 18.33
N PHE A 76 2.42 5.14 18.35
CA PHE A 76 2.09 4.28 17.22
C PHE A 76 1.81 5.09 15.96
N TYR A 77 1.02 6.15 16.06
CA TYR A 77 0.72 7.02 14.92
C TYR A 77 1.99 7.65 14.34
N ALA A 78 2.85 8.20 15.20
CA ALA A 78 4.12 8.80 14.77
C ALA A 78 5.02 7.78 14.05
N HIS A 79 5.22 6.59 14.63
CA HIS A 79 6.02 5.53 14.02
C HIS A 79 5.43 5.04 12.68
N LEU A 80 4.13 4.78 12.61
CA LEU A 80 3.49 4.36 11.36
C LEU A 80 3.61 5.44 10.27
N ARG A 81 3.60 6.72 10.65
CA ARG A 81 3.78 7.82 9.72
C ARG A 81 5.18 7.85 9.11
N THR A 82 6.22 7.45 9.85
CA THR A 82 7.58 7.38 9.30
C THR A 82 7.72 6.26 8.27
N LEU A 83 6.98 5.14 8.43
CA LEU A 83 7.01 4.02 7.49
C LEU A 83 6.49 4.38 6.09
N ARG A 84 5.77 5.48 5.93
CA ARG A 84 5.36 6.02 4.62
C ARG A 84 6.48 6.75 3.87
N LEU A 85 7.62 6.94 4.54
CA LEU A 85 8.81 7.62 4.01
C LEU A 85 10.02 6.68 3.97
N ALA A 86 10.21 5.90 5.04
CA ALA A 86 11.27 4.91 5.15
C ALA A 86 11.16 3.84 4.04
N ASP A 87 12.29 3.31 3.59
CA ASP A 87 12.39 2.28 2.53
C ASP A 87 11.66 2.64 1.22
N GLY A 88 11.61 3.94 0.91
CA GLY A 88 10.94 4.50 -0.26
C GLY A 88 9.57 5.08 0.09
N PRO A 89 9.32 6.36 -0.25
CA PRO A 89 8.01 6.97 -0.08
C PRO A 89 6.90 6.27 -0.87
N ASP A 90 5.67 6.39 -0.39
CA ASP A 90 4.48 5.79 -1.02
C ASP A 90 4.39 6.09 -2.53
N GLU A 91 4.73 7.31 -2.93
CA GLU A 91 4.63 7.79 -4.32
C GLU A 91 5.59 7.05 -5.25
N VAL A 92 6.79 6.71 -4.74
CA VAL A 92 7.79 5.96 -5.51
C VAL A 92 7.30 4.54 -5.75
N HIS A 93 6.71 3.90 -4.74
CA HIS A 93 6.13 2.56 -4.84
C HIS A 93 4.90 2.54 -5.74
N LYS A 94 3.96 3.49 -5.58
CA LYS A 94 2.78 3.63 -6.45
C LYS A 94 3.18 3.81 -7.91
N ARG A 95 4.18 4.65 -8.20
CA ARG A 95 4.70 4.84 -9.56
C ARG A 95 5.31 3.56 -10.13
N ALA A 96 6.00 2.76 -9.31
CA ALA A 96 6.57 1.49 -9.73
C ALA A 96 5.49 0.42 -9.99
N ILE A 97 4.44 0.39 -9.19
CA ILE A 97 3.26 -0.47 -9.40
C ILE A 97 2.56 -0.07 -10.70
N ALA A 98 2.22 1.20 -10.87
CA ALA A 98 1.54 1.71 -12.07
C ALA A 98 2.30 1.36 -13.35
N ARG A 99 3.63 1.55 -13.38
CA ARG A 99 4.44 1.19 -14.54
C ARG A 99 4.44 -0.31 -14.84
N ARG A 100 4.42 -1.17 -13.82
CA ARG A 100 4.34 -2.63 -14.03
C ARG A 100 2.95 -3.07 -14.50
N GLU A 101 1.91 -2.46 -13.93
CA GLU A 101 0.52 -2.74 -14.27
C GLU A 101 0.18 -2.33 -15.70
N LEU A 102 0.64 -1.15 -16.14
CA LEU A 102 0.31 -0.62 -17.48
C LEU A 102 1.14 -1.23 -18.62
N ARG A 103 2.33 -1.77 -18.33
CA ARG A 103 3.26 -2.27 -19.35
C ARG A 103 2.66 -3.30 -20.32
N PRO A 104 1.89 -4.32 -19.87
CA PRO A 104 1.29 -5.28 -20.79
C PRO A 104 0.26 -4.64 -21.74
N TYR A 105 -0.49 -3.65 -21.26
CA TYR A 105 -1.53 -2.97 -22.05
C TYR A 105 -0.94 -2.02 -23.08
N VAL A 106 0.14 -1.31 -22.72
CA VAL A 106 0.88 -0.45 -23.65
C VAL A 106 1.47 -1.28 -24.80
N LYS A 107 2.09 -2.42 -24.49
CA LYS A 107 2.66 -3.31 -25.51
C LYS A 107 1.60 -3.87 -26.45
N ALA A 108 0.45 -4.31 -25.90
CA ALA A 108 -0.66 -4.81 -26.70
C ALA A 108 -1.25 -3.72 -27.64
N GLN A 109 -1.27 -2.46 -27.19
CA GLN A 109 -1.71 -1.34 -28.02
C GLN A 109 -0.69 -1.02 -29.13
N ALA A 110 0.61 -1.04 -28.85
CA ALA A 110 1.65 -0.86 -29.86
C ALA A 110 1.58 -1.92 -30.96
N GLU A 111 1.32 -3.18 -30.59
CA GLU A 111 1.18 -4.30 -31.53
C GLU A 111 -0.07 -4.16 -32.44
N THR A 112 -1.11 -3.46 -31.98
CA THR A 112 -2.40 -3.32 -32.71
C THR A 112 -2.51 -2.05 -33.55
N VAL A 113 -1.63 -1.06 -33.37
CA VAL A 113 -1.64 0.20 -34.12
C VAL A 113 -0.43 0.28 -35.05
N PRO A 114 -0.60 0.18 -36.39
CA PRO A 114 0.51 0.30 -37.33
C PRO A 114 1.24 1.65 -37.20
N GLY A 115 2.56 1.59 -36.94
CA GLY A 115 3.43 2.77 -36.92
C GLY A 115 3.65 3.44 -35.55
N VAL A 116 3.10 2.90 -34.46
CA VAL A 116 3.38 3.38 -33.10
C VAL A 116 4.49 2.54 -32.48
N SER A 117 5.67 3.11 -32.23
CA SER A 117 6.74 2.41 -31.51
C SER A 117 6.48 2.38 -30.00
N ASP A 118 6.96 1.33 -29.33
CA ASP A 118 6.91 1.16 -27.87
C ASP A 118 7.49 2.38 -27.12
N ASP A 119 8.42 3.12 -27.74
CA ASP A 119 9.12 4.26 -27.16
C ASP A 119 8.20 5.48 -26.97
N VAL A 120 7.23 5.67 -27.88
CA VAL A 120 6.29 6.81 -27.83
C VAL A 120 5.22 6.61 -26.76
N LEU A 121 4.76 5.36 -26.57
CA LEU A 121 3.76 5.03 -25.55
C LEU A 121 4.40 4.90 -24.16
N SER A 122 5.62 4.38 -24.05
CA SER A 122 6.34 4.29 -22.78
C SER A 122 6.77 5.67 -22.22
N ALA A 123 6.91 6.69 -23.06
CA ALA A 123 7.17 8.06 -22.61
C ALA A 123 5.96 8.75 -21.96
N ARG A 124 4.74 8.22 -22.16
CA ARG A 124 3.49 8.80 -21.64
C ARG A 124 3.04 8.22 -20.29
N PHE A 125 3.69 7.15 -19.80
CA PHE A 125 3.29 6.40 -18.59
C PHE A 125 4.47 6.05 -17.66
#